data_AF-A0A2A2D136-F1
#
_entry.id   AF-A0A2A2D136-F1
#
_cell.length_a   1.000
_cell.length_b   1.000
_cell.length_c   1.000
_cell.angle_alpha   90.00
_cell.angle_beta   90.00
_cell.angle_gamma   90.00
#
_symmetry.space_group_name_H-M   'P 1'
#
loop_
_entity.id
_entity.type
_entity.pdbx_description
1 polymer ?
#
loop_
_entity_poly.entity_id
_entity_poly.type
_entity_poly.pdbx_seq_one_letter_code
_entity_poly.pdbx_strand_id
1 'polypeptide(L)'
;MARTPKLSGRRGAVRDAGRGTGREAGRAADRGAGHGPLRGPGPAFESGVLRAPATRPGRDRLLVVCGAKVTEKHYLQGLVEHLANPAVTVRIRTKPCSPAQLIAYAAGERDRAGDDFDQVWCVFDVDEYEVGCAVTRARREGIEVAVSNPCFELWLVLHFCDHKAHVGTYRELLPYLKRYVPAYDKARLDFRDYEHGWPSAGSRAVRLAEAGHEHATNPSTGVWALVDRIAGR
;
A
#
# COMPACT_ATOMS: atom_id res chain seq x y z
N MET A 1 20.74 47.14 21.57
CA MET A 1 21.83 46.37 22.22
C MET A 1 21.53 44.89 21.97
N ALA A 2 22.18 44.26 20.97
CA ALA A 2 23.41 43.45 21.10
C ALA A 2 23.13 42.14 21.88
N ARG A 3 23.39 40.90 21.41
CA ARG A 3 24.19 40.32 20.31
C ARG A 3 23.75 38.86 20.10
N THR A 4 23.81 38.40 18.85
CA THR A 4 23.98 37.00 18.41
C THR A 4 25.32 36.39 18.89
N PRO A 5 25.43 35.05 18.90
CA PRO A 5 26.68 34.38 18.54
C PRO A 5 26.54 33.50 17.28
N LYS A 6 27.54 33.65 16.41
CA LYS A 6 27.86 32.76 15.29
C LYS A 6 28.63 31.54 15.82
N LEU A 7 28.44 30.37 15.21
CA LEU A 7 29.50 29.35 15.15
C LEU A 7 29.79 29.00 13.70
N SER A 8 31.09 29.09 13.38
CA SER A 8 31.69 28.76 12.09
C SER A 8 32.27 27.35 12.15
N GLY A 9 32.13 26.58 11.08
CA GLY A 9 32.79 25.28 10.92
C GLY A 9 33.25 25.10 9.47
N ARG A 10 34.55 25.31 9.25
CA ARG A 10 35.29 25.06 8.00
C ARG A 10 35.37 23.56 7.70
N ARG A 11 35.34 23.20 6.41
CA ARG A 11 36.07 22.14 5.67
C ARG A 11 35.73 22.41 4.19
N GLY A 12 36.63 22.64 3.24
CA GLY A 12 37.94 22.06 2.99
C GLY A 12 37.84 21.42 1.59
N ALA A 13 38.34 22.11 0.57
CA ALA A 13 38.31 21.70 -0.84
C ALA A 13 39.70 21.27 -1.31
N VAL A 14 39.82 20.15 -2.04
CA VAL A 14 40.96 19.73 -2.90
C VAL A 14 40.36 18.72 -3.91
N ARG A 15 40.09 19.02 -5.21
CA ARG A 15 40.96 19.03 -6.42
C ARG A 15 41.83 17.76 -6.56
N ASP A 16 41.55 16.88 -7.51
CA ASP A 16 41.95 16.89 -8.93
C ASP A 16 43.02 15.80 -9.17
N ALA A 17 42.76 14.90 -10.13
CA ALA A 17 43.72 13.97 -10.67
C ALA A 17 43.33 13.68 -12.12
N GLY A 18 44.11 14.26 -13.04
CA GLY A 18 43.92 14.11 -14.46
C GLY A 18 44.84 13.06 -15.12
N ARG A 19 44.49 12.85 -16.40
CA ARG A 19 45.34 12.54 -17.57
C ARG A 19 45.98 11.15 -17.75
N GLY A 20 45.81 10.67 -18.99
CA GLY A 20 46.84 10.02 -19.83
C GLY A 20 46.34 8.71 -20.44
N THR A 21 45.79 8.62 -21.67
CA THR A 21 46.35 8.72 -23.05
C THR A 21 47.31 7.60 -23.49
N GLY A 22 47.04 7.04 -24.68
CA GLY A 22 47.92 6.19 -25.52
C GLY A 22 47.29 4.80 -25.75
N ARG A 23 46.76 4.36 -26.90
CA ARG A 23 47.01 4.50 -28.36
C ARG A 23 48.25 3.73 -28.88
N GLU A 24 47.99 3.01 -29.99
CA GLU A 24 48.87 2.34 -30.99
C GLU A 24 49.27 0.88 -30.67
N ALA A 25 49.04 -0.15 -31.49
CA ALA A 25 49.01 -0.42 -32.95
C ALA A 25 50.33 -1.00 -33.52
N GLY A 26 50.19 -2.14 -34.25
CA GLY A 26 51.22 -2.81 -35.08
C GLY A 26 50.97 -4.34 -35.07
N ARG A 27 50.43 -5.01 -36.10
CA ARG A 27 51.03 -5.44 -37.40
C ARG A 27 52.40 -6.13 -37.23
N ALA A 28 52.75 -7.28 -37.81
CA ALA A 28 52.32 -8.01 -39.01
C ALA A 28 52.68 -9.52 -38.88
N ALA A 29 51.88 -10.44 -39.45
CA ALA A 29 52.13 -11.24 -40.67
C ALA A 29 53.12 -12.42 -40.57
N ASP A 30 52.66 -13.65 -40.86
CA ASP A 30 53.23 -14.48 -41.94
C ASP A 30 52.28 -15.62 -42.38
N ARG A 31 52.53 -16.13 -43.58
CA ARG A 31 51.70 -16.85 -44.54
C ARG A 31 51.70 -18.38 -44.36
N GLY A 32 50.70 -19.04 -44.93
CA GLY A 32 50.73 -20.47 -45.26
C GLY A 32 49.46 -20.94 -45.95
N ALA A 33 49.55 -21.23 -47.25
CA ALA A 33 48.44 -21.58 -48.14
C ALA A 33 48.05 -23.06 -48.08
N GLY A 34 46.77 -23.36 -48.30
CA GLY A 34 46.25 -24.72 -48.56
C GLY A 34 44.84 -24.66 -49.14
N HIS A 35 44.70 -25.06 -50.41
CA HIS A 35 43.45 -25.10 -51.19
C HIS A 35 42.57 -26.30 -50.77
N GLY A 36 41.27 -26.07 -50.58
CA GLY A 36 40.22 -27.10 -50.38
C GLY A 36 38.83 -26.50 -50.66
N PRO A 37 37.87 -27.28 -51.16
CA PRO A 37 36.71 -26.75 -51.89
C PRO A 37 35.68 -26.04 -51.00
N LEU A 38 35.15 -24.93 -51.53
CA LEU A 38 34.16 -24.06 -50.91
C LEU A 38 32.80 -24.78 -50.77
N ARG A 39 32.49 -25.21 -49.54
CA ARG A 39 31.11 -25.47 -49.09
C ARG A 39 30.60 -24.19 -48.42
N GLY A 40 29.65 -23.50 -49.05
CA GLY A 40 29.01 -22.33 -48.47
C GLY A 40 28.21 -22.69 -47.21
N PRO A 41 28.23 -21.86 -46.15
CA PRO A 41 27.33 -22.06 -45.02
C PRO A 41 25.95 -21.52 -45.39
N GLY A 42 24.96 -22.42 -45.40
CA GLY A 42 23.55 -22.03 -45.34
C GLY A 42 23.23 -21.34 -44.01
N PRO A 43 22.13 -20.57 -43.93
CA PRO A 43 21.88 -19.67 -42.81
C PRO A 43 21.73 -20.44 -41.50
N ALA A 44 22.52 -20.06 -40.51
CA ALA A 44 22.25 -20.41 -39.11
C ALA A 44 20.93 -19.76 -38.72
N PHE A 45 19.87 -20.57 -38.55
CA PHE A 45 18.69 -20.14 -37.81
C PHE A 45 19.09 -20.06 -36.34
N GLU A 46 19.64 -18.92 -35.93
CA GLU A 46 19.74 -18.56 -34.52
C GLU A 46 18.32 -18.35 -34.00
N SER A 47 17.70 -19.42 -33.49
CA SER A 47 16.58 -19.28 -32.56
C SER A 47 17.11 -18.81 -31.21
N GLY A 48 17.62 -17.58 -31.18
CA GLY A 48 17.93 -16.82 -29.98
C GLY A 48 16.64 -16.32 -29.34
N VAL A 49 15.71 -17.22 -29.02
CA VAL A 49 14.67 -16.89 -28.06
C VAL A 49 15.34 -16.97 -26.69
N LEU A 50 15.98 -15.87 -26.29
CA LEU A 50 16.16 -15.58 -24.89
C LEU A 50 14.74 -15.55 -24.31
N ARG A 51 14.30 -16.67 -23.72
CA ARG A 51 13.18 -16.63 -22.79
C ARG A 51 13.65 -15.71 -21.69
N ALA A 52 13.21 -14.44 -21.74
CA ALA A 52 13.16 -13.62 -20.55
C ALA A 52 12.52 -14.51 -19.47
N PRO A 53 13.12 -14.64 -18.28
CA PRO A 53 12.49 -15.39 -17.22
C PRO A 53 11.08 -14.82 -17.08
N ALA A 54 10.08 -15.68 -17.18
CA ALA A 54 8.72 -15.27 -16.90
C ALA A 54 8.76 -14.71 -15.48
N THR A 55 8.77 -13.38 -15.36
CA THR A 55 8.49 -12.70 -14.12
C THR A 55 7.08 -13.13 -13.81
N ARG A 56 6.95 -14.14 -12.93
CA ARG A 56 5.67 -14.37 -12.26
C ARG A 56 5.27 -12.99 -11.77
N PRO A 57 4.09 -12.45 -12.13
CA PRO A 57 3.65 -11.21 -11.51
C PRO A 57 3.77 -11.44 -9.99
N GLY A 58 4.58 -10.60 -9.35
CA GLY A 58 4.86 -10.73 -7.92
C GLY A 58 3.54 -10.76 -7.16
N ARG A 59 3.50 -11.48 -6.05
CA ARG A 59 2.36 -11.32 -5.13
C ARG A 59 2.43 -9.92 -4.54
N ASP A 60 1.36 -9.15 -4.62
CA ASP A 60 1.28 -7.87 -3.93
C ASP A 60 1.26 -8.12 -2.42
N ARG A 61 2.23 -7.56 -1.69
CA ARG A 61 2.41 -7.77 -0.24
C ARG A 61 1.97 -6.52 0.50
N LEU A 62 0.88 -6.62 1.23
CA LEU A 62 0.26 -5.52 1.97
C LEU A 62 0.57 -5.68 3.46
N LEU A 63 1.10 -4.64 4.08
CA LEU A 63 1.05 -4.46 5.53
C LEU A 63 -0.16 -3.59 5.87
N VAL A 64 -1.09 -4.10 6.69
CA VAL A 64 -2.24 -3.33 7.18
C VAL A 64 -2.13 -3.17 8.68
N VAL A 65 -2.17 -1.93 9.18
CA VAL A 65 -2.13 -1.61 10.60
C VAL A 65 -3.43 -0.94 11.03
N CYS A 66 -4.20 -1.62 11.88
CA CYS A 66 -5.46 -1.13 12.42
C CYS A 66 -5.24 -0.32 13.71
N GLY A 67 -5.93 0.82 13.81
CA GLY A 67 -5.93 1.74 14.94
C GLY A 67 -6.76 1.24 16.12
N ALA A 68 -7.83 0.47 15.91
CA ALA A 68 -8.50 -0.21 17.01
C ALA A 68 -8.12 -1.70 17.12
N LYS A 69 -8.54 -2.31 18.23
CA LYS A 69 -8.06 -3.62 18.67
C LYS A 69 -8.69 -4.80 17.92
N VAL A 70 -9.94 -4.67 17.50
CA VAL A 70 -10.78 -5.87 17.27
C VAL A 70 -11.51 -5.83 15.94
N THR A 71 -12.43 -4.90 15.73
CA THR A 71 -13.46 -4.98 14.67
C THR A 71 -12.87 -4.95 13.27
N GLU A 72 -11.99 -3.99 12.99
CA GLU A 72 -11.34 -3.81 11.70
C GLU A 72 -10.48 -5.02 11.38
N LYS A 73 -9.72 -5.51 12.37
CA LYS A 73 -8.88 -6.70 12.22
C LYS A 73 -9.73 -7.93 11.88
N HIS A 74 -10.80 -8.21 12.63
CA HIS A 74 -11.64 -9.38 12.39
C HIS A 74 -12.31 -9.32 11.01
N TYR A 75 -12.82 -8.14 10.63
CA TYR A 75 -13.41 -7.93 9.32
C TYR A 75 -12.40 -8.20 8.20
N LEU A 76 -11.21 -7.60 8.28
CA LEU A 76 -10.19 -7.74 7.25
C LEU A 76 -9.60 -9.16 7.18
N GLN A 77 -9.44 -9.84 8.32
CA GLN A 77 -9.05 -11.25 8.35
C GLN A 77 -10.08 -12.12 7.63
N GLY A 78 -11.37 -11.96 7.97
CA GLY A 78 -12.44 -12.71 7.32
C GLY A 78 -12.56 -12.40 5.83
N LEU A 79 -12.34 -11.15 5.41
CA LEU A 79 -12.30 -10.78 3.99
C LEU A 79 -11.15 -11.46 3.24
N VAL A 80 -9.94 -11.44 3.81
CA VAL A 80 -8.76 -12.09 3.20
C VAL A 80 -8.98 -13.59 3.06
N GLU A 81 -9.56 -14.23 4.08
CA GLU A 81 -9.91 -15.65 4.06
C GLU A 81 -11.01 -15.96 3.03
N HIS A 82 -12.05 -15.14 2.96
CA HIS A 82 -13.16 -15.29 2.02
C HIS A 82 -12.69 -15.13 0.56
N LEU A 83 -11.86 -14.14 0.27
CA LEU A 83 -11.36 -13.90 -1.09
C LEU A 83 -10.30 -14.91 -1.51
N ALA A 84 -9.48 -15.39 -0.56
CA ALA A 84 -8.41 -16.37 -0.77
C ALA A 84 -7.53 -16.06 -2.00
N ASN A 85 -7.30 -14.77 -2.28
CA ASN A 85 -6.67 -14.33 -3.52
C ASN A 85 -5.17 -14.68 -3.53
N PRO A 86 -4.69 -15.61 -4.38
CA PRO A 86 -3.30 -16.03 -4.37
C PRO A 86 -2.34 -14.97 -4.92
N ALA A 87 -2.84 -13.90 -5.54
CA ALA A 87 -2.04 -12.78 -6.04
C ALA A 87 -1.73 -11.73 -4.96
N VAL A 88 -2.41 -11.76 -3.81
CA VAL A 88 -2.27 -10.75 -2.76
C VAL A 88 -1.97 -11.42 -1.43
N THR A 89 -0.94 -10.98 -0.71
CA THR A 89 -0.62 -11.42 0.64
C THR A 89 -0.81 -10.25 1.60
N VAL A 90 -1.64 -10.44 2.63
CA VAL A 90 -1.98 -9.36 3.58
C VAL A 90 -1.49 -9.73 4.98
N ARG A 91 -0.67 -8.87 5.57
CA ARG A 91 -0.24 -8.98 6.97
C ARG A 91 -0.96 -7.92 7.80
N ILE A 92 -1.87 -8.37 8.67
CA ILE A 92 -2.68 -7.47 9.51
C ILE A 92 -2.07 -7.37 10.91
N ARG A 93 -1.86 -6.13 11.38
CA ARG A 93 -1.41 -5.76 12.72
C ARG A 93 -2.41 -4.82 13.36
N THR A 94 -2.39 -4.75 14.69
CA THR A 94 -3.20 -3.81 15.48
C THR A 94 -2.30 -3.03 16.39
N LYS A 95 -2.45 -1.70 16.41
CA LYS A 95 -1.74 -0.82 17.34
C LYS A 95 -2.72 0.23 17.87
N PRO A 96 -3.30 0.00 19.06
CA PRO A 96 -4.22 0.94 19.69
C PRO A 96 -3.49 2.22 20.10
N CYS A 97 -3.62 3.26 19.28
CA CYS A 97 -2.97 4.55 19.47
C CYS A 97 -3.64 5.61 18.59
N SER A 98 -3.23 6.87 18.71
CA SER A 98 -3.75 7.93 17.86
C SER A 98 -3.33 7.71 16.39
N PRO A 99 -4.09 8.24 15.41
CA PRO A 99 -3.74 8.14 13.99
C PRO A 99 -2.30 8.58 13.68
N ALA A 100 -1.82 9.68 14.29
CA ALA A 100 -0.44 10.14 14.10
C ALA A 100 0.61 9.13 14.60
N GLN A 101 0.34 8.46 15.74
CA GLN A 101 1.19 7.39 16.26
C GLN A 101 1.10 6.12 15.41
N LEU A 102 -0.08 5.84 14.83
CA LEU A 102 -0.32 4.70 13.96
C LEU A 102 0.50 4.81 12.68
N ILE A 103 0.49 5.97 12.02
CA ILE A 103 1.33 6.24 10.84
C ILE A 103 2.81 6.05 11.17
N ALA A 104 3.28 6.59 12.29
CA ALA A 104 4.67 6.46 12.71
C ALA A 104 5.05 5.00 12.99
N TYR A 105 4.14 4.23 13.59
CA TYR A 105 4.34 2.80 13.84
C TYR A 105 4.41 2.01 12.53
N ALA A 106 3.50 2.27 11.60
CA ALA A 106 3.46 1.60 10.30
C ALA A 106 4.72 1.89 9.46
N ALA A 107 5.21 3.14 9.45
CA ALA A 107 6.49 3.50 8.84
C ALA A 107 7.64 2.70 9.45
N GLY A 108 7.72 2.64 10.78
CA GLY A 108 8.76 1.86 11.46
C GLY A 108 8.68 0.36 11.20
N GLU A 109 7.48 -0.23 11.06
CA GLU A 109 7.32 -1.64 10.69
C GLU A 109 7.78 -1.91 9.26
N ARG A 110 7.44 -1.03 8.31
CA ARG A 110 7.93 -1.09 6.93
C ARG A 110 9.46 -1.02 6.90
N ASP A 111 10.04 -0.02 7.56
CA ASP A 111 11.49 0.21 7.51
C ASP A 111 12.29 -0.96 8.11
N ARG A 112 11.75 -1.65 9.13
CA ARG A 112 12.35 -2.87 9.70
C ARG A 112 12.21 -4.08 8.79
N ALA A 113 11.14 -4.15 8.00
CA ALA A 113 10.87 -5.27 7.11
C ALA A 113 11.59 -5.12 5.75
N GLY A 114 12.12 -3.93 5.43
CA GLY A 114 12.77 -3.66 4.15
C GLY A 114 11.80 -3.80 2.99
N ASP A 115 12.18 -4.56 1.96
CA ASP A 115 11.37 -4.75 0.74
C ASP A 115 10.32 -5.88 0.87
N ASP A 116 9.90 -6.20 2.09
CA ASP A 116 8.91 -7.26 2.39
C ASP A 116 7.47 -6.86 2.02
N PHE A 117 7.17 -5.57 1.90
CA PHE A 117 5.84 -5.05 1.60
C PHE A 117 5.88 -4.08 0.43
N ASP A 118 4.97 -4.28 -0.52
CA ASP A 118 4.79 -3.39 -1.67
C ASP A 118 3.87 -2.21 -1.33
N GLN A 119 2.97 -2.39 -0.35
CA GLN A 119 2.08 -1.34 0.14
C GLN A 119 1.90 -1.41 1.66
N VAL A 120 1.74 -0.24 2.27
CA VAL A 120 1.47 -0.10 3.72
C VAL A 120 0.21 0.72 3.90
N TRP A 121 -0.72 0.19 4.68
CA TRP A 121 -2.04 0.76 4.92
C TRP A 121 -2.27 0.99 6.42
N CYS A 122 -2.84 2.14 6.76
CA CYS A 122 -3.37 2.41 8.09
C CYS A 122 -4.89 2.52 8.05
N VAL A 123 -5.56 1.82 8.98
CA VAL A 123 -7.02 1.83 9.14
C VAL A 123 -7.37 2.49 10.46
N PHE A 124 -8.17 3.55 10.46
CA PHE A 124 -8.56 4.25 11.69
C PHE A 124 -9.83 5.10 11.50
N ASP A 125 -10.40 5.54 12.61
CA ASP A 125 -11.64 6.33 12.69
C ASP A 125 -11.35 7.83 12.90
N VAL A 126 -12.30 8.68 12.55
CA VAL A 126 -12.24 10.15 12.77
C VAL A 126 -12.78 10.56 14.14
N ASP A 127 -13.76 9.83 14.67
CA ASP A 127 -14.57 10.20 15.84
C ASP A 127 -13.81 10.72 17.08
N GLU A 128 -12.65 10.16 17.40
CA GLU A 128 -11.84 10.55 18.56
C GLU A 128 -10.71 11.56 18.26
N TYR A 129 -10.46 11.90 16.98
CA TYR A 129 -9.25 12.63 16.58
C TYR A 129 -9.45 13.58 15.39
N GLU A 130 -8.77 14.73 15.43
CA GLU A 130 -8.51 15.54 14.23
C GLU A 130 -7.43 14.88 13.36
N VAL A 131 -7.85 14.22 12.29
CA VAL A 131 -6.96 13.32 11.53
C VAL A 131 -6.22 13.96 10.34
N GLY A 132 -6.54 15.20 9.97
CA GLY A 132 -6.00 15.84 8.76
C GLY A 132 -4.46 15.89 8.71
N CYS A 133 -3.82 16.17 9.84
CA CYS A 133 -2.35 16.12 9.97
C CYS A 133 -1.79 14.70 9.81
N ALA A 134 -2.49 13.69 10.33
CA ALA A 134 -2.07 12.29 10.20
C ALA A 134 -2.19 11.81 8.75
N VAL A 135 -3.28 12.15 8.06
CA VAL A 135 -3.47 11.85 6.63
C VAL A 135 -2.39 12.53 5.78
N THR A 136 -2.09 13.80 6.05
CA THR A 136 -1.03 14.53 5.35
C THR A 136 0.34 13.88 5.58
N ARG A 137 0.62 13.44 6.80
CA ARG A 137 1.84 12.72 7.13
C ARG A 137 1.90 11.37 6.40
N ALA A 138 0.82 10.60 6.40
CA ALA A 138 0.76 9.30 5.72
C ALA A 138 1.11 9.44 4.23
N ARG A 139 0.52 10.42 3.54
CA ARG A 139 0.85 10.73 2.14
C ARG A 139 2.33 11.04 1.93
N ARG A 140 2.96 11.81 2.82
CA ARG A 140 4.42 12.11 2.75
C ARG A 140 5.30 10.89 2.97
N GLU A 141 4.83 9.95 3.78
CA GLU A 141 5.52 8.70 4.09
C GLU A 141 5.25 7.60 3.07
N GLY A 142 4.39 7.82 2.06
CA GLY A 142 3.97 6.76 1.13
C GLY A 142 3.14 5.66 1.82
N ILE A 143 2.35 6.03 2.83
CA ILE A 143 1.44 5.15 3.56
C ILE A 143 0.01 5.49 3.13
N GLU A 144 -0.72 4.47 2.68
CA GLU A 144 -2.12 4.56 2.30
C GLU A 144 -3.02 4.59 3.55
N VAL A 145 -4.17 5.26 3.45
CA VAL A 145 -5.10 5.44 4.55
C VAL A 145 -6.50 4.97 4.19
N ALA A 146 -7.02 4.02 4.95
CA ALA A 146 -8.42 3.61 4.95
C ALA A 146 -9.09 4.18 6.21
N VAL A 147 -9.55 5.43 6.11
CA VAL A 147 -10.18 6.15 7.23
C VAL A 147 -11.70 6.02 7.17
N SER A 148 -12.37 5.86 8.31
CA SER A 148 -13.85 5.93 8.38
C SER A 148 -14.32 7.14 9.17
N ASN A 149 -15.30 7.85 8.64
CA ASN A 149 -15.86 9.09 9.19
C ASN A 149 -17.38 8.95 9.38
N PRO A 150 -17.88 8.83 10.62
CA PRO A 150 -17.12 9.00 11.87
C PRO A 150 -16.30 7.77 12.28
N CYS A 151 -16.78 6.54 12.00
CA CYS A 151 -16.16 5.31 12.51
C CYS A 151 -16.42 4.09 11.60
N PHE A 152 -15.69 2.99 11.85
CA PHE A 152 -15.68 1.79 11.03
C PHE A 152 -17.06 1.14 10.85
N GLU A 153 -17.97 1.29 11.80
CA GLU A 153 -19.33 0.76 11.67
C GLU A 153 -20.12 1.35 10.50
N LEU A 154 -19.72 2.52 9.98
CA LEU A 154 -20.29 3.03 8.73
C LEU A 154 -20.03 2.05 7.59
N TRP A 155 -18.79 1.55 7.47
CA TRP A 155 -18.44 0.55 6.47
C TRP A 155 -19.34 -0.67 6.59
N LEU A 156 -19.57 -1.17 7.80
CA LEU A 156 -20.46 -2.32 8.06
C LEU A 156 -21.92 -2.05 7.66
N VAL A 157 -22.47 -0.86 7.96
CA VAL A 157 -23.82 -0.47 7.52
C VAL A 157 -23.92 -0.45 6.00
N LEU A 158 -22.88 0.00 5.31
CA LEU A 158 -22.83 0.06 3.85
C LEU A 158 -22.85 -1.33 3.18
N HIS A 159 -22.68 -2.44 3.90
CA HIS A 159 -22.94 -3.77 3.31
C HIS A 159 -24.42 -3.96 2.98
N PHE A 160 -25.32 -3.36 3.76
CA PHE A 160 -26.74 -3.64 3.67
C PHE A 160 -27.52 -2.54 2.95
N CYS A 161 -27.19 -1.27 3.20
CA CYS A 161 -27.93 -0.15 2.62
C CYS A 161 -27.05 1.07 2.35
N ASP A 162 -27.55 2.00 1.53
CA ASP A 162 -26.95 3.33 1.44
C ASP A 162 -27.12 4.07 2.79
N HIS A 163 -26.08 4.81 3.20
CA HIS A 163 -26.15 5.72 4.34
C HIS A 163 -25.43 7.02 3.99
N LYS A 164 -26.21 8.09 3.78
CA LYS A 164 -25.70 9.40 3.34
C LYS A 164 -25.95 10.53 4.35
N ALA A 165 -26.77 10.27 5.36
CA ALA A 165 -27.05 11.24 6.39
C ALA A 165 -25.81 11.42 7.27
N HIS A 166 -25.55 12.65 7.71
CA HIS A 166 -24.47 12.92 8.66
C HIS A 166 -24.64 12.07 9.91
N VAL A 167 -23.52 11.53 10.42
CA VAL A 167 -23.49 10.73 11.64
C VAL A 167 -22.40 11.26 12.55
N GLY A 168 -22.76 11.64 13.77
CA GLY A 168 -21.79 12.15 14.74
C GLY A 168 -21.01 11.03 15.43
N THR A 169 -21.65 9.89 15.70
CA THR A 169 -21.09 8.86 16.59
C THR A 169 -21.46 7.44 16.19
N TYR A 170 -20.64 6.47 16.65
CA TYR A 170 -20.96 5.04 16.63
C TYR A 170 -22.39 4.70 17.09
N ARG A 171 -22.91 5.40 18.11
CA ARG A 171 -24.22 5.11 18.71
C ARG A 171 -25.38 5.36 17.74
N GLU A 172 -25.21 6.27 16.80
CA GLU A 172 -26.21 6.60 15.78
C GLU A 172 -26.24 5.55 14.65
N LEU A 173 -25.13 4.86 14.38
CA LEU A 173 -25.05 3.79 13.37
C LEU A 173 -25.60 2.46 13.89
N LEU A 174 -25.52 2.23 15.21
CA LEU A 174 -25.85 0.95 15.83
C LEU A 174 -27.29 0.46 15.53
N PRO A 175 -28.35 1.31 15.53
CA PRO A 175 -29.70 0.87 15.16
C PRO A 175 -29.80 0.39 13.71
N TYR A 176 -29.08 1.03 12.78
CA TYR A 176 -29.06 0.61 11.37
C TYR A 176 -28.37 -0.75 11.23
N LEU A 177 -27.23 -0.93 11.90
CA LEU A 177 -26.49 -2.19 11.84
C LEU A 177 -27.28 -3.33 12.50
N LYS A 178 -27.88 -3.09 13.67
CA LYS A 178 -28.69 -4.10 14.39
C LYS A 178 -29.99 -4.49 13.69
N ARG A 179 -30.46 -3.70 12.71
CA ARG A 179 -31.58 -4.09 11.85
C ARG A 179 -31.23 -5.31 10.98
N TYR A 180 -29.98 -5.41 10.54
CA TYR A 180 -29.50 -6.47 9.66
C TYR A 180 -28.72 -7.54 10.40
N VAL A 181 -27.98 -7.15 11.45
CA VAL A 181 -27.21 -8.04 12.32
C VAL A 181 -27.63 -7.81 13.77
N PRO A 182 -28.78 -8.36 14.21
CA PRO A 182 -29.32 -8.10 15.56
C PRO A 182 -28.36 -8.46 16.70
N ALA A 183 -27.51 -9.47 16.48
CA ALA A 183 -26.51 -9.94 17.43
C ALA A 183 -25.16 -9.20 17.32
N TYR A 184 -25.08 -8.08 16.57
CA TYR A 184 -23.82 -7.36 16.36
C TYR A 184 -23.13 -7.02 17.69
N ASP A 185 -21.88 -7.47 17.79
CA ASP A 185 -20.97 -7.22 18.89
C ASP A 185 -19.60 -6.86 18.33
N LYS A 186 -19.13 -5.67 18.69
CA LYS A 186 -17.84 -5.11 18.26
C LYS A 186 -16.67 -6.07 18.53
N ALA A 187 -16.74 -6.84 19.62
CA ALA A 187 -15.69 -7.75 20.06
C ALA A 187 -15.74 -9.13 19.38
N ARG A 188 -16.86 -9.46 18.72
CA ARG A 188 -17.15 -10.78 18.14
C ARG A 188 -17.70 -10.65 16.71
N LEU A 189 -17.15 -9.72 15.95
CA LEU A 189 -17.54 -9.54 14.55
C LEU A 189 -17.27 -10.83 13.77
N ASP A 190 -18.30 -11.32 13.08
CA ASP A 190 -18.23 -12.45 12.17
C ASP A 190 -18.35 -11.94 10.74
N PHE A 191 -17.33 -12.17 9.91
CA PHE A 191 -17.33 -11.69 8.53
C PHE A 191 -18.43 -12.34 7.68
N ARG A 192 -18.93 -13.53 8.05
CA ARG A 192 -19.99 -14.23 7.32
C ARG A 192 -21.29 -13.41 7.24
N ASP A 193 -21.56 -12.57 8.22
CA ASP A 193 -22.70 -11.65 8.18
C ASP A 193 -22.59 -10.60 7.06
N TYR A 194 -21.38 -10.39 6.53
CA TYR A 194 -21.01 -9.30 5.62
C TYR A 194 -20.54 -9.80 4.25
N GLU A 195 -20.31 -11.11 4.08
CA GLU A 195 -19.55 -11.70 2.98
C GLU A 195 -20.14 -11.46 1.58
N HIS A 196 -21.46 -11.27 1.47
CA HIS A 196 -22.10 -10.98 0.19
C HIS A 196 -22.20 -9.46 -0.10
N GLY A 197 -22.08 -8.63 0.93
CA GLY A 197 -22.33 -7.19 0.86
C GLY A 197 -21.12 -6.36 0.43
N TRP A 198 -19.90 -6.88 0.54
CA TRP A 198 -18.68 -6.08 0.38
C TRP A 198 -18.52 -5.41 -1.01
N PRO A 199 -18.91 -6.01 -2.16
CA PRO A 199 -18.81 -5.30 -3.45
C PRO A 199 -19.80 -4.14 -3.53
N SER A 200 -20.99 -4.33 -2.97
CA SER A 200 -22.01 -3.28 -2.86
C SER A 200 -21.55 -2.19 -1.91
N ALA A 201 -20.96 -2.54 -0.76
CA ALA A 201 -20.40 -1.58 0.19
C ALA A 201 -19.35 -0.69 -0.47
N GLY A 202 -18.45 -1.26 -1.27
CA GLY A 202 -17.48 -0.48 -2.05
C GLY A 202 -18.17 0.51 -2.99
N SER A 203 -19.13 0.04 -3.79
CA SER A 203 -19.91 0.89 -4.70
C SER A 203 -20.69 2.00 -3.99
N ARG A 204 -21.13 1.78 -2.75
CA ARG A 204 -21.78 2.80 -1.93
C ARG A 204 -20.78 3.80 -1.36
N ALA A 205 -19.65 3.33 -0.83
CA ALA A 205 -18.62 4.15 -0.21
C ALA A 205 -17.95 5.12 -1.19
N VAL A 206 -17.65 4.69 -2.43
CA VAL A 206 -17.08 5.54 -3.49
C VAL A 206 -17.97 6.75 -3.81
N ARG A 207 -19.27 6.67 -3.56
CA ARG A 207 -20.22 7.76 -3.82
C ARG A 207 -20.33 8.77 -2.67
N LEU A 208 -19.69 8.51 -1.53
CA LEU A 208 -19.79 9.36 -0.34
C LEU A 208 -18.78 10.50 -0.31
N ALA A 209 -17.59 10.29 -0.88
CA ALA A 209 -16.52 11.28 -0.90
C ALA A 209 -15.59 11.05 -2.09
N GLU A 210 -14.83 12.08 -2.47
CA GLU A 210 -13.70 11.92 -3.37
C GLU A 210 -12.63 11.02 -2.74
N ALA A 211 -12.01 10.15 -3.55
CA ALA A 211 -11.01 9.21 -3.09
C ALA A 211 -9.83 9.93 -2.41
N GLY A 212 -9.49 9.49 -1.19
CA GLY A 212 -8.45 10.11 -0.36
C GLY A 212 -8.91 11.32 0.46
N HIS A 213 -10.16 11.75 0.32
CA HIS A 213 -10.78 12.86 1.06
C HIS A 213 -11.87 12.41 2.05
N GLU A 214 -11.92 11.12 2.36
CA GLU A 214 -12.95 10.53 3.24
C GLU A 214 -12.89 11.11 4.68
N HIS A 215 -11.69 11.43 5.16
CA HIS A 215 -11.54 12.12 6.45
C HIS A 215 -12.22 13.50 6.51
N ALA A 216 -12.46 14.15 5.36
CA ALA A 216 -13.04 15.50 5.30
C ALA A 216 -14.55 15.51 5.02
N THR A 217 -15.15 14.36 4.70
CA THR A 217 -16.58 14.27 4.34
C THR A 217 -17.28 13.27 5.25
N ASN A 218 -18.34 13.70 5.95
CA ASN A 218 -19.13 12.85 6.82
C ASN A 218 -20.57 12.70 6.29
N PRO A 219 -21.08 11.47 6.10
CA PRO A 219 -20.40 10.21 6.37
C PRO A 219 -19.53 9.79 5.18
N SER A 220 -18.38 9.14 5.42
CA SER A 220 -17.64 8.45 4.35
C SER A 220 -16.63 7.46 4.92
N THR A 221 -16.09 6.60 4.06
CA THR A 221 -15.06 5.64 4.47
C THR A 221 -14.16 5.29 3.29
N GLY A 222 -12.85 5.23 3.52
CA GLY A 222 -11.84 4.83 2.53
C GLY A 222 -11.55 3.33 2.54
N VAL A 223 -12.27 2.54 3.36
CA VAL A 223 -12.06 1.08 3.47
C VAL A 223 -12.26 0.37 2.13
N TRP A 224 -13.14 0.88 1.26
CA TRP A 224 -13.35 0.33 -0.08
C TRP A 224 -12.05 0.22 -0.89
N ALA A 225 -11.15 1.21 -0.79
CA ALA A 225 -9.91 1.23 -1.55
C ALA A 225 -8.95 0.12 -1.07
N LEU A 226 -8.87 -0.10 0.24
CA LEU A 226 -8.12 -1.22 0.81
C LEU A 226 -8.73 -2.55 0.38
N VAL A 227 -10.05 -2.68 0.43
CA VAL A 227 -10.77 -3.90 0.04
C VAL A 227 -10.54 -4.23 -1.44
N ASP A 228 -10.52 -3.24 -2.32
CA ASP A 228 -10.20 -3.43 -3.74
C ASP A 228 -8.76 -3.91 -3.93
N ARG A 229 -7.80 -3.37 -3.18
CA ARG A 229 -6.42 -3.90 -3.19
C ARG A 229 -6.33 -5.34 -2.72
N ILE A 230 -7.05 -5.71 -1.66
CA ILE A 230 -7.12 -7.11 -1.19
C ILE A 230 -7.76 -8.01 -2.25
N ALA A 231 -8.78 -7.52 -2.96
CA ALA A 231 -9.43 -8.22 -4.06
C ALA A 231 -8.61 -8.28 -5.36
N GLY A 232 -7.48 -7.58 -5.45
CA GLY A 232 -6.65 -7.51 -6.65
C GLY A 232 -7.29 -6.71 -7.79
N ARG A 233 -8.01 -5.63 -7.46
CA ARG A 233 -8.71 -4.73 -8.40
C ARG A 233 -8.04 -3.36 -8.52
#